data_AF-A0A846NGF9-F1
#
_entry.id   AF-A0A846NGF9-F1
#
_cell.length_a   1.000
_cell.length_b   1.000
_cell.length_c   1.000
_cell.angle_alpha   90.00
_cell.angle_beta   90.00
_cell.angle_gamma   90.00
#
_symmetry.space_group_name_H-M   'P 1'
#
loop_
_entity.id
_entity.type
_entity.pdbx_description
1 polymer ?
#
loop_
_entity_poly.entity_id
_entity_poly.type
_entity_poly.pdbx_seq_one_letter_code
_entity_poly.pdbx_strand_id
1 'polypeptide(L)'
;MAEKGIETVLNEIVRRTNETFRRLRDLEERDALIENRIDTLESTVLRIEEEQKNIKEALTAKIDEIEKNIIRIDNELLRINKNLEKAAKKTELKELENIISIYNPIRTKFITEEEAERIIEERLRNVSV
;
A
#
# COMPACT_ATOMS: atom_id res chain seq x y z
N MET A 1 -35.61 49.47 -70.54
CA MET A 1 -35.25 48.07 -70.25
C MET A 1 -33.95 47.96 -69.45
N ALA A 2 -32.94 48.82 -69.67
CA ALA A 2 -31.69 48.81 -68.91
C ALA A 2 -31.85 49.09 -67.40
N GLU A 3 -32.70 50.05 -67.00
CA GLU A 3 -32.95 50.35 -65.57
C GLU A 3 -33.50 49.17 -64.76
N LYS A 4 -34.44 48.40 -65.32
CA LYS A 4 -34.99 47.19 -64.68
C LYS A 4 -33.95 46.09 -64.46
N GLY A 5 -32.95 46.00 -65.33
CA GLY A 5 -31.83 45.06 -65.17
C GLY A 5 -30.90 45.47 -64.02
N ILE A 6 -30.61 46.76 -63.90
CA ILE A 6 -29.77 47.33 -62.83
C ILE A 6 -30.44 47.15 -61.46
N GLU A 7 -31.74 47.42 -61.37
CA GLU A 7 -32.52 47.24 -60.13
C GLU A 7 -32.53 45.78 -59.66
N THR A 8 -32.65 44.84 -60.60
CA THR A 8 -32.64 43.40 -60.29
C THR A 8 -31.28 42.94 -59.76
N VAL A 9 -30.19 43.42 -60.35
CA VAL A 9 -28.83 43.13 -59.90
C VAL A 9 -28.57 43.72 -58.52
N LEU A 10 -29.00 44.96 -58.27
CA LEU A 10 -28.91 45.61 -56.95
C LEU A 10 -29.66 44.82 -55.87
N ASN A 11 -30.89 44.39 -56.15
CA ASN A 11 -31.68 43.60 -55.22
C ASN A 11 -31.03 42.25 -54.91
N GLU A 12 -30.43 41.60 -55.90
CA GLU A 12 -29.70 40.34 -55.69
C GLU A 12 -28.42 40.55 -54.88
N ILE A 13 -27.68 41.64 -55.11
CA ILE A 13 -26.51 42.00 -54.30
C ILE A 13 -26.92 42.26 -52.85
N VAL A 14 -27.99 43.02 -52.62
CA VAL A 14 -28.52 43.30 -51.27
C VAL A 14 -28.94 41.99 -50.59
N ARG A 15 -29.63 41.10 -51.31
CA ARG A 15 -30.03 39.78 -50.78
C ARG A 15 -28.82 38.95 -50.36
N ARG A 16 -27.81 38.83 -51.23
CA ARG A 16 -26.57 38.08 -50.94
C ARG A 16 -25.77 38.69 -49.80
N THR A 17 -25.73 40.02 -49.74
CA THR A 17 -25.05 40.75 -48.66
C THR A 17 -25.73 40.46 -47.33
N ASN A 18 -27.06 40.53 -47.28
CA ASN A 18 -27.83 40.20 -46.07
C ASN A 18 -27.67 38.74 -45.65
N GLU A 19 -27.65 37.80 -46.60
CA GLU A 19 -27.39 36.40 -46.29
C GLU A 19 -25.97 36.18 -45.74
N THR A 20 -24.99 36.87 -46.31
CA THR A 20 -23.60 36.83 -45.83
C THR A 20 -23.48 37.39 -44.42
N PHE A 21 -24.16 38.51 -44.11
CA PHE A 21 -24.18 39.06 -42.75
C PHE A 21 -24.81 38.11 -41.73
N ARG A 22 -25.89 37.41 -42.10
CA ARG A 22 -26.49 36.38 -41.22
C ARG A 22 -25.50 35.26 -40.95
N ARG A 23 -24.87 34.72 -42.00
CA ARG A 23 -23.87 33.65 -41.86
C ARG A 23 -22.66 34.09 -41.03
N LEU A 24 -22.21 35.33 -41.20
CA LEU A 24 -21.09 35.89 -40.45
C LEU A 24 -21.42 36.00 -38.97
N ARG A 25 -22.63 36.49 -38.64
CA ARG A 25 -23.12 36.52 -37.27
C ARG A 25 -23.22 35.12 -36.65
N ASP A 26 -23.76 34.14 -37.37
CA ASP A 26 -23.84 32.76 -36.89
C ASP A 26 -22.44 32.17 -36.62
N LEU A 27 -21.44 32.56 -37.42
CA LEU A 27 -20.05 32.15 -37.21
C LEU A 27 -19.44 32.83 -35.98
N GLU A 28 -19.65 34.13 -35.79
CA GLU A 28 -19.19 34.86 -34.61
C GLU A 28 -19.78 34.28 -33.31
N GLU A 29 -21.08 33.95 -33.32
CA GLU A 29 -21.74 33.33 -32.16
C GLU A 29 -21.16 31.93 -31.86
N ARG A 30 -20.82 31.16 -32.90
CA ARG A 30 -20.17 29.85 -32.74
C ARG A 30 -18.73 29.97 -32.26
N ASP A 31 -18.00 30.96 -32.76
CA ASP A 31 -16.61 31.22 -32.39
C ASP A 31 -16.52 31.59 -30.91
N ALA A 32 -17.36 32.52 -30.46
CA ALA A 32 -17.48 32.87 -29.04
C ALA A 32 -17.84 31.66 -28.17
N LEU A 33 -18.72 30.78 -28.63
CA LEU A 33 -19.05 29.55 -27.90
C LEU A 33 -17.84 28.59 -27.80
N ILE A 34 -17.05 28.49 -28.87
CA ILE A 34 -15.84 27.65 -28.89
C ILE A 34 -14.79 28.22 -27.94
N GLU A 35 -14.53 29.52 -27.96
CA GLU A 35 -13.60 30.19 -27.05
C GLU A 35 -13.97 29.92 -25.58
N ASN A 36 -15.24 30.14 -25.20
CA ASN A 36 -15.70 29.85 -23.84
C ASN A 36 -15.51 28.37 -23.43
N ARG A 37 -15.69 27.44 -24.38
CA ARG A 37 -15.47 26.01 -24.14
C ARG A 37 -13.98 25.70 -23.99
N ILE A 38 -13.11 26.35 -24.76
CA ILE A 38 -11.66 26.23 -24.63
C ILE A 38 -11.22 26.72 -23.26
N ASP A 39 -11.64 27.92 -22.84
CA ASP A 39 -11.29 28.48 -21.53
C ASP A 39 -11.72 27.57 -20.37
N THR A 40 -12.92 26.99 -20.47
CA THR A 40 -13.45 26.05 -19.48
C THR A 40 -12.65 24.74 -19.46
N LEU A 41 -12.27 24.24 -20.64
CA LEU A 41 -11.45 23.04 -20.78
C LEU A 41 -10.05 23.27 -20.20
N GLU A 42 -9.40 24.38 -20.54
CA GLU A 42 -8.09 24.76 -20.00
C GLU A 42 -8.12 24.86 -18.48
N SER A 43 -9.12 25.55 -17.93
CA SER A 43 -9.32 25.66 -16.49
C SER A 43 -9.51 24.29 -15.82
N THR A 44 -10.25 23.39 -16.48
CA THR A 44 -10.48 22.03 -15.99
C THR A 44 -9.20 21.19 -16.03
N VAL A 45 -8.41 21.31 -17.10
CA VAL A 45 -7.12 20.62 -17.26
C VAL A 45 -6.15 21.07 -16.18
N LEU A 46 -5.99 22.38 -15.98
CA LEU A 46 -5.11 22.93 -14.93
C LEU A 46 -5.49 22.41 -13.54
N ARG A 47 -6.79 22.38 -13.23
CA ARG A 47 -7.27 21.81 -11.96
C ARG A 47 -6.93 20.33 -11.82
N ILE A 48 -7.13 19.53 -12.88
CA ILE A 48 -6.82 18.10 -12.86
C ILE A 48 -5.31 17.89 -12.68
N GLU A 49 -4.46 18.70 -13.32
CA GLU A 49 -3.01 18.63 -13.15
C GLU A 49 -2.58 18.92 -11.71
N GLU A 50 -3.18 19.93 -11.07
CA GLU A 50 -2.92 20.26 -9.67
C GLU A 50 -3.39 19.15 -8.72
N GLU A 51 -4.60 18.62 -8.93
CA GLU A 51 -5.11 17.47 -8.16
C GLU A 51 -4.22 16.24 -8.32
N GLN A 52 -3.76 15.93 -9.54
CA GLN A 52 -2.85 14.82 -9.80
C GLN A 52 -1.50 15.01 -9.11
N LYS A 53 -0.96 16.23 -9.10
CA LYS A 53 0.28 16.55 -8.39
C LYS A 53 0.12 16.29 -6.89
N ASN A 54 -0.96 16.78 -6.29
CA ASN A 54 -1.25 16.59 -4.87
C ASN A 54 -1.42 15.09 -4.51
N ILE A 55 -2.11 14.34 -5.36
CA ILE A 55 -2.27 12.88 -5.18
C ILE A 55 -0.92 12.17 -5.26
N LYS A 56 -0.06 12.54 -6.22
CA LYS A 56 1.29 11.95 -6.35
C LYS A 56 2.12 12.22 -5.11
N GLU A 57 2.16 13.46 -4.63
CA GLU A 57 2.91 13.83 -3.41
C GLU A 57 2.40 13.07 -2.18
N ALA A 58 1.08 12.95 -2.02
CA ALA A 58 0.48 12.19 -0.94
C ALA A 58 0.79 10.68 -1.02
N LEU A 59 0.80 10.11 -2.23
CA LEU A 59 1.16 8.71 -2.45
C LEU A 59 2.64 8.45 -2.15
N THR A 60 3.53 9.33 -2.62
CA THR A 60 4.97 9.24 -2.30
C THR A 60 5.20 9.28 -0.80
N ALA A 61 4.57 10.20 -0.08
CA ALA A 61 4.69 10.28 1.37
C ALA A 61 4.21 8.99 2.08
N LYS A 62 3.11 8.40 1.62
CA LYS A 62 2.62 7.11 2.16
C LYS A 62 3.57 5.95 1.85
N ILE A 63 4.16 5.92 0.66
CA ILE A 63 5.16 4.90 0.28
C ILE A 63 6.38 5.00 1.20
N ASP A 64 6.90 6.20 1.43
CA ASP A 64 8.03 6.43 2.33
C ASP A 64 7.73 6.00 3.78
N GLU A 65 6.48 6.21 4.23
CA GLU A 65 6.04 5.75 5.54
C GLU A 65 5.98 4.22 5.63
N ILE A 66 5.44 3.57 4.59
CA ILE A 66 5.41 2.10 4.49
C ILE A 66 6.82 1.53 4.50
N GLU A 67 7.74 2.12 3.73
CA GLU A 67 9.15 1.70 3.68
C GLU A 67 9.80 1.78 5.07
N LYS A 68 9.61 2.89 5.78
CA LYS A 68 10.10 3.05 7.16
C LYS A 68 9.52 2.00 8.11
N ASN A 69 8.24 1.66 7.96
CA ASN A 69 7.60 0.65 8.78
C ASN A 69 8.13 -0.76 8.46
N ILE A 70 8.37 -1.09 7.19
CA ILE A 70 8.99 -2.36 6.78
C ILE A 70 10.38 -2.48 7.39
N ILE A 71 11.21 -1.43 7.28
CA ILE A 71 12.55 -1.42 7.89
C ILE A 71 12.47 -1.63 9.41
N ARG A 72 11.47 -1.05 10.08
CA ARG A 72 11.28 -1.26 11.52
C ARG A 72 10.93 -2.71 11.84
N ILE A 73 9.99 -3.30 11.09
CA ILE A 73 9.58 -4.71 11.26
C ILE A 73 10.76 -5.64 11.03
N ASP A 74 11.54 -5.44 9.97
CA ASP A 74 12.73 -6.25 9.68
C ASP A 74 13.75 -6.20 10.82
N ASN A 75 13.98 -5.01 11.39
CA ASN A 75 14.87 -4.85 12.53
C ASN A 75 14.34 -5.57 13.79
N GLU A 76 13.03 -5.56 14.02
CA GLU A 76 12.41 -6.30 15.13
C GLU A 76 12.50 -7.81 14.91
N LEU A 77 12.25 -8.30 13.70
CA LEU A 77 12.41 -9.71 13.34
C LEU A 77 13.85 -10.18 13.53
N LEU A 78 14.84 -9.38 13.13
CA LEU A 78 16.25 -9.68 13.38
C LEU A 78 16.57 -9.78 14.88
N ARG A 79 15.97 -8.92 15.71
CA ARG A 79 16.12 -9.00 17.17
C ARG A 79 15.47 -10.25 17.74
N ILE A 80 14.28 -10.61 17.27
CA ILE A 80 13.57 -11.83 17.67
C ILE A 80 14.41 -13.06 17.32
N ASN A 81 14.93 -13.15 16.10
CA ASN A 81 15.79 -14.26 15.68
C ASN A 81 17.04 -14.40 16.57
N LYS A 82 17.74 -13.29 16.87
CA LYS A 82 18.89 -13.32 17.79
C LYS A 82 18.51 -13.78 19.20
N ASN A 83 17.32 -13.42 19.68
CA ASN A 83 16.84 -13.85 20.98
C ASN A 83 16.45 -15.34 20.99
N LEU A 84 15.86 -15.84 19.91
CA LEU A 84 15.54 -17.25 19.73
C LEU A 84 16.80 -18.12 19.70
N GLU A 85 17.84 -17.70 18.99
CA GLU A 85 19.14 -18.39 19.00
C GLU A 85 19.74 -18.49 20.41
N LYS A 86 19.66 -17.41 21.19
CA LYS A 86 20.12 -17.41 22.59
C LYS A 86 19.26 -18.31 23.49
N ALA A 87 17.96 -18.35 23.25
CA ALA A 87 17.05 -19.22 24.00
C ALA A 87 17.34 -20.70 23.72
N ALA A 88 17.55 -21.08 22.46
CA ALA A 88 17.94 -22.43 22.08
C ALA A 88 19.24 -22.88 22.80
N LYS A 89 20.27 -22.03 22.82
CA LYS A 89 21.52 -22.30 23.55
C LYS A 89 21.34 -22.46 25.06
N LYS A 90 20.35 -21.78 25.67
CA LYS A 90 20.03 -21.97 27.10
C LYS A 90 19.39 -23.33 27.37
N THR A 91 18.60 -23.85 26.44
CA THR A 91 18.03 -25.20 26.54
C THR A 91 19.13 -26.25 26.47
N GLU A 92 20.06 -26.11 25.52
CA GLU A 92 21.25 -26.99 25.41
C GLU A 92 22.08 -26.96 26.71
N LEU A 93 22.28 -25.77 27.31
CA LEU A 93 22.98 -25.64 28.59
C LEU A 93 22.26 -26.36 29.74
N LYS A 94 20.91 -26.32 29.78
CA LYS A 94 20.12 -27.07 30.78
C LYS A 94 20.24 -28.57 30.60
N GLU A 95 20.27 -29.06 29.38
CA GLU A 95 20.49 -30.48 29.10
C GLU A 95 21.89 -30.91 29.55
N LEU A 96 22.90 -30.06 29.31
CA LEU A 96 24.26 -30.29 29.78
C LEU A 96 24.35 -30.29 31.31
N GLU A 97 23.64 -29.38 31.99
CA GLU A 97 23.52 -29.34 33.45
C GLU A 97 22.85 -30.61 34.00
N ASN A 98 21.79 -31.10 33.36
CA ASN A 98 21.14 -32.36 33.73
C ASN A 98 22.09 -33.55 33.58
N ILE A 99 22.82 -33.65 32.46
CA ILE A 99 23.79 -34.73 32.22
C ILE A 99 24.91 -34.69 33.28
N ILE A 100 25.45 -33.50 33.57
CA ILE A 100 26.45 -33.32 34.63
C ILE A 100 25.88 -33.72 35.98
N SER A 101 24.61 -33.41 36.28
CA SER A 101 23.99 -33.78 37.56
C SER A 101 23.86 -35.29 37.74
N ILE A 102 23.60 -36.03 36.65
CA ILE A 102 23.52 -37.51 36.65
C ILE A 102 24.92 -38.10 36.86
N TYR A 103 25.92 -37.53 36.20
CA TYR A 103 27.30 -38.02 36.24
C TYR A 103 28.10 -37.59 37.47
N ASN A 104 27.64 -36.61 38.26
CA ASN A 104 28.38 -36.12 39.41
C ASN A 104 28.19 -37.08 40.61
N PRO A 105 29.21 -37.89 40.96
CA PRO A 105 29.11 -38.96 41.96
C PRO A 105 28.85 -38.45 43.39
N ILE A 106 28.90 -37.12 43.59
CA ILE A 106 28.60 -36.47 44.87
C ILE A 106 27.08 -36.39 45.13
N ARG A 107 26.23 -36.46 44.09
CA ARG A 107 24.76 -36.39 44.23
C ARG A 107 24.03 -37.70 43.87
N THR A 108 24.66 -38.59 43.11
CA THR A 108 24.10 -39.90 42.79
C THR A 108 24.31 -40.84 43.97
N LYS A 109 23.27 -41.07 44.79
CA LYS A 109 23.23 -42.22 45.70
C LYS A 109 23.14 -43.48 44.82
N PHE A 110 24.26 -44.16 44.63
CA PHE A 110 24.27 -45.48 44.02
C PHE A 110 23.56 -46.43 44.98
N ILE A 111 22.33 -46.78 44.64
CA ILE A 111 21.53 -47.79 45.32
C ILE A 111 21.87 -49.15 44.70
N THR A 112 22.01 -50.17 45.53
CA THR A 112 22.22 -51.54 45.07
C THR A 112 20.92 -52.12 44.49
N GLU A 113 21.02 -53.17 43.68
CA GLU A 113 19.87 -53.82 43.03
C GLU A 113 18.80 -54.25 44.06
N GLU A 114 19.24 -54.77 45.21
CA GLU A 114 18.38 -55.13 46.35
C GLU A 114 17.70 -53.94 47.05
N GLU A 115 18.28 -52.74 47.00
CA GLU A 115 17.66 -51.52 47.52
C GLU A 115 16.62 -50.96 46.53
N ALA A 116 16.87 -51.10 45.22
CA ALA A 116 15.93 -50.69 44.19
C ALA A 116 14.64 -51.54 44.22
N GLU A 117 14.76 -52.87 44.35
CA GLU A 117 13.60 -53.77 44.45
C GLU A 117 12.73 -53.46 45.68
N ARG A 118 13.35 -53.18 46.83
CA ARG A 118 12.65 -52.86 48.08
C ARG A 118 11.79 -51.59 47.97
N ILE A 119 12.32 -50.56 47.32
CA ILE A 119 11.61 -49.28 47.10
C ILE A 119 10.44 -49.47 46.14
N ILE A 120 10.57 -50.34 45.13
CA ILE A 120 9.51 -50.64 44.17
C ILE A 120 8.37 -51.41 44.85
N GLU A 121 8.68 -52.41 45.68
CA GLU A 121 7.66 -53.15 46.45
C GLU A 121 6.88 -52.26 47.43
N GLU A 122 7.57 -51.35 48.15
CA GLU A 122 6.91 -50.40 49.03
C GLU A 122 5.96 -49.44 48.28
N ARG A 123 6.36 -48.98 47.08
CA ARG A 123 5.49 -48.13 46.25
C ARG A 123 4.29 -48.89 45.69
N LEU A 124 4.46 -50.13 45.27
CA LEU A 124 3.35 -50.96 44.77
C LEU A 124 2.32 -51.26 45.86
N ARG A 125 2.75 -51.46 47.11
CA ARG A 125 1.83 -51.56 48.27
C ARG A 125 1.04 -50.28 48.52
N ASN A 126 1.64 -49.11 48.36
CA ASN A 126 0.98 -47.83 48.59
C ASN A 126 0.04 -47.40 47.46
N VAL A 127 0.20 -47.93 46.24
CA VAL A 127 -0.72 -47.68 45.11
C VAL A 127 -1.93 -48.66 45.13
N SER A 128 -1.88 -49.69 45.98
CA SER A 128 -2.94 -50.70 46.14
C SER A 128 -3.95 -50.36 47.26
N VAL A 129 -4.12 -49.07 47.59
CA VAL A 129 -5.12 -48.54 48.53
C VAL A 129 -5.98 -47.49 47.83
#